data_AF-A0A9D1DWF9-F1
#
_entry.id   AF-A0A9D1DWF9-F1
#
_cell.length_a   1.000
_cell.length_b   1.000
_cell.length_c   1.000
_cell.angle_alpha   90.00
_cell.angle_beta   90.00
_cell.angle_gamma   90.00
#
_symmetry.space_group_name_H-M   'P 1'
#
loop_
_entity.id
_entity.type
_entity.pdbx_description
1 polymer ?
#
loop_
_entity_poly.entity_id
_entity_poly.type
_entity_poly.pdbx_seq_one_letter_code
_entity_poly.pdbx_strand_id
1 'polypeptide(L)'
;MKATLRLNRRDTVGEVDKRLFGSFIEHLGRAVYGGIYDPGSPLSDEEGFRKDVIELVRQLDVPIVRYPGGNFVSGYNWEDGTGPKEKRPRKLELAWRTVETNQVGIDDFQSWA
;
A
#
# COMPACT_ATOMS: atom_id res chain seq x y z
N MET A 1 -10.41 -32.72 25.45
CA MET A 1 -9.09 -32.21 25.91
C MET A 1 -9.31 -31.09 26.93
N LYS A 2 -8.45 -30.92 27.94
CA LYS A 2 -8.49 -29.80 28.90
C LYS A 2 -7.20 -28.99 28.79
N ALA A 3 -7.32 -27.65 28.81
CA ALA A 3 -6.20 -26.71 28.82
C ALA A 3 -6.37 -25.71 29.98
N THR A 4 -5.26 -25.11 30.44
CA THR A 4 -5.24 -24.07 31.49
C THR A 4 -4.41 -22.88 31.03
N LEU A 5 -4.92 -21.66 31.24
CA LEU A 5 -4.25 -20.39 30.96
C LEU A 5 -4.09 -19.60 32.28
N ARG A 6 -2.92 -18.99 32.51
CA ARG A 6 -2.68 -18.06 33.62
C ARG A 6 -2.18 -16.73 33.08
N LEU A 7 -2.75 -15.63 33.57
CA LEU A 7 -2.40 -14.27 33.17
C LEU A 7 -2.04 -13.46 34.42
N ASN A 8 -0.86 -12.84 34.44
CA ASN A 8 -0.38 -12.02 35.54
C ASN A 8 0.20 -10.70 34.98
N ARG A 9 -0.35 -9.56 35.42
CA ARG A 9 0.05 -8.23 34.94
C ARG A 9 1.48 -7.82 35.32
N ARG A 10 2.09 -8.49 36.31
CA ARG A 10 3.46 -8.20 36.75
C ARG A 10 4.51 -8.94 35.91
N ASP A 11 4.10 -9.94 35.13
CA ASP A 11 4.98 -10.77 34.31
C ASP A 11 5.00 -10.23 32.87
N THR A 12 5.51 -9.02 32.67
CA THR A 12 5.55 -8.36 31.35
C THR A 12 6.72 -8.87 30.50
N VAL A 13 6.47 -9.16 29.22
CA VAL A 13 7.52 -9.52 28.24
C VAL A 13 8.18 -8.26 27.65
N GLY A 14 7.38 -7.27 27.25
CA GLY A 14 7.84 -6.03 26.64
C GLY A 14 6.66 -5.17 26.16
N GLU A 15 6.97 -3.96 25.68
CA GLU A 15 5.97 -3.10 25.05
C GLU A 15 5.64 -3.60 23.64
N VAL A 16 4.36 -3.55 23.28
CA VAL A 16 3.90 -3.90 21.93
C VAL A 16 4.10 -2.68 21.03
N ASP A 17 5.10 -2.74 20.16
CA ASP A 17 5.30 -1.71 19.14
C ASP A 17 4.13 -1.71 18.15
N LYS A 18 3.50 -0.56 17.96
CA LYS A 18 2.35 -0.42 17.04
C LYS A 18 2.71 -0.85 15.62
N ARG A 19 3.96 -0.71 15.18
CA ARG A 19 4.43 -1.08 13.84
C ARG A 19 4.29 -2.58 13.54
N LEU A 20 4.07 -3.42 14.55
CA LEU A 20 3.68 -4.82 14.35
C LEU A 20 2.33 -4.97 13.61
N PHE A 21 1.49 -3.93 13.64
CA PHE A 21 0.21 -3.86 12.94
C PHE A 21 0.32 -3.12 11.59
N GLY A 22 1.53 -3.03 11.03
CA GLY A 22 1.76 -2.50 9.69
C GLY A 22 1.12 -3.34 8.58
N SER A 23 1.01 -2.74 7.39
CA SER A 23 0.48 -3.39 6.19
C SER A 23 1.42 -3.21 5.00
N PHE A 24 0.98 -3.61 3.81
CA PHE A 24 1.79 -3.65 2.62
C PHE A 24 0.95 -3.45 1.34
N ILE A 25 1.37 -2.50 0.50
CA ILE A 25 0.84 -2.26 -0.84
C ILE A 25 1.95 -2.49 -1.87
N GLU A 26 1.70 -3.37 -2.83
CA GLU A 26 2.56 -3.61 -3.98
C GLU A 26 1.85 -3.16 -5.26
N HIS A 27 2.62 -2.74 -6.26
CA HIS A 27 2.15 -2.68 -7.65
C HIS A 27 1.88 -4.08 -8.21
N LEU A 28 0.80 -4.70 -7.74
CA LEU A 28 0.39 -6.06 -8.05
C LEU A 28 -1.13 -6.11 -8.25
N GLY A 29 -1.53 -6.56 -9.45
CA GLY A 29 -2.93 -6.77 -9.77
C GLY A 29 -3.76 -5.50 -9.58
N ARG A 30 -4.66 -5.51 -8.60
CA ARG A 30 -5.58 -4.40 -8.29
C ARG A 30 -5.30 -3.70 -6.95
N ALA A 31 -4.13 -3.90 -6.34
CA ALA A 31 -3.81 -3.23 -5.09
C ALA A 31 -3.73 -1.70 -5.27
N VAL A 32 -3.00 -1.26 -6.30
CA VAL A 32 -2.94 0.15 -6.69
C VAL A 32 -4.09 0.50 -7.64
N TYR A 33 -4.03 0.01 -8.88
CA TYR A 33 -4.98 0.34 -9.94
C TYR A 33 -6.33 -0.36 -9.77
N GLY A 34 -7.39 0.42 -9.56
CA GLY A 34 -8.72 -0.08 -9.22
C GLY A 34 -8.85 -0.52 -7.75
N GLY A 35 -7.80 -0.31 -6.94
CA GLY A 35 -7.78 -0.50 -5.48
C GLY A 35 -7.77 0.85 -4.80
N ILE A 36 -6.60 1.26 -4.30
CA ILE A 36 -6.45 2.58 -3.67
C ILE A 36 -6.60 3.74 -4.67
N TYR A 37 -6.28 3.52 -5.95
CA TYR A 37 -6.29 4.53 -7.01
C TYR A 37 -7.21 4.12 -8.17
N ASP A 38 -8.25 4.92 -8.42
CA ASP A 38 -9.24 4.71 -9.47
C ASP A 38 -9.86 6.05 -9.91
N PRO A 39 -9.19 6.83 -10.78
CA PRO A 39 -9.60 8.20 -11.11
C PRO A 39 -10.94 8.29 -11.85
N GLY A 40 -11.46 7.18 -12.41
CA GLY A 40 -12.78 7.14 -13.05
C GLY A 40 -13.94 6.89 -12.09
N SER A 41 -13.65 6.55 -10.83
CA SER A 41 -14.68 6.24 -9.84
C SER A 41 -15.32 7.50 -9.24
N PRO A 42 -16.66 7.54 -9.06
CA PRO A 42 -17.33 8.65 -8.36
C PRO A 42 -16.98 8.70 -6.86
N LEU A 43 -16.34 7.66 -6.34
CA LEU A 43 -15.90 7.56 -4.94
C LEU A 43 -14.47 8.09 -4.73
N SER A 44 -13.78 8.48 -5.80
CA SER A 44 -12.43 9.01 -5.71
C SER A 44 -12.41 10.49 -5.31
N ASP A 45 -11.30 10.93 -4.74
CA ASP A 45 -10.97 12.34 -4.54
C ASP A 45 -10.37 12.97 -5.82
N GLU A 46 -9.93 14.22 -5.70
CA GLU A 46 -9.38 15.01 -6.81
C GLU A 46 -8.04 14.46 -7.34
N GLU A 47 -7.30 13.73 -6.50
CA GLU A 47 -6.05 13.08 -6.89
C GLU A 47 -6.29 11.70 -7.51
N GLY A 48 -7.51 11.16 -7.43
CA GLY A 48 -7.91 9.88 -7.99
C GLY A 48 -7.88 8.73 -6.98
N PHE A 49 -7.67 9.00 -5.69
CA PHE A 49 -7.67 7.99 -4.64
C PHE A 49 -9.07 7.72 -4.09
N ARG A 50 -9.37 6.45 -3.83
CA ARG A 50 -10.69 5.99 -3.39
C ARG A 50 -10.94 6.37 -1.92
N LYS A 51 -11.83 7.34 -1.68
CA LYS A 51 -12.14 7.83 -0.33
C LYS A 51 -12.74 6.75 0.58
N ASP A 52 -13.55 5.87 0.02
CA ASP A 52 -14.13 4.75 0.75
C ASP A 52 -13.07 3.71 1.15
N VAL A 53 -12.06 3.48 0.31
CA VAL A 53 -10.92 2.62 0.65
C VAL A 53 -10.05 3.27 1.72
N ILE A 54 -9.76 4.58 1.60
CA ILE A 54 -9.02 5.34 2.61
C ILE A 54 -9.71 5.25 3.97
N GLU A 55 -11.03 5.42 4.03
CA GLU A 55 -11.79 5.33 5.28
C GLU A 55 -11.69 3.93 5.91
N LEU A 56 -11.78 2.87 5.10
CA LEU A 56 -11.59 1.50 5.59
C LEU A 56 -10.19 1.27 6.13
N VAL A 57 -9.14 1.81 5.49
CA VAL A 57 -7.76 1.68 5.98
C VAL A 57 -7.57 2.47 7.29
N ARG A 58 -8.15 3.66 7.41
CA ARG A 58 -8.10 4.47 8.65
C ARG A 58 -8.72 3.75 9.84
N GLN A 59 -9.82 3.03 9.64
CA GLN A 59 -10.47 2.24 10.70
C GLN A 59 -9.61 1.09 11.23
N LEU A 60 -8.57 0.68 10.50
CA LEU A 60 -7.63 -0.35 10.91
C LEU A 60 -6.44 0.19 11.71
N ASP A 61 -6.29 1.51 11.85
CA ASP A 61 -5.17 2.17 12.55
C ASP A 61 -3.78 1.67 12.10
N VAL A 62 -3.61 1.41 10.79
CA VAL A 62 -2.36 0.91 10.22
C VAL A 62 -1.25 1.98 10.37
N PRO A 63 -0.20 1.72 11.16
CA PRO A 63 0.78 2.75 11.51
C PRO A 63 1.96 2.85 10.53
N ILE A 64 2.11 1.86 9.64
CA ILE A 64 3.14 1.84 8.61
C ILE A 64 2.68 0.97 7.45
N VAL A 65 2.94 1.41 6.21
CA VAL A 65 2.65 0.64 5.00
C VAL A 65 3.94 0.49 4.21
N ARG A 66 4.34 -0.76 3.94
CA ARG A 66 5.43 -1.06 3.01
C ARG A 66 4.97 -0.73 1.57
N TYR A 67 5.88 -0.20 0.75
CA TYR A 67 5.66 0.18 -0.66
C TYR A 67 7.03 0.31 -1.37
N PRO A 68 7.17 0.18 -2.72
CA PRO A 68 6.18 -0.13 -3.76
C PRO A 68 5.98 -1.62 -4.02
N GLY A 69 6.54 -2.47 -3.18
CA GLY A 69 7.07 -3.72 -3.71
C GLY A 69 7.15 -4.89 -2.76
N GLY A 70 7.05 -6.05 -3.39
CA GLY A 70 7.61 -7.32 -3.01
C GLY A 70 8.56 -7.71 -4.13
N ASN A 71 8.07 -8.45 -5.12
CA ASN A 71 8.87 -8.79 -6.29
C ASN A 71 8.98 -7.61 -7.27
N PHE A 72 7.93 -6.78 -7.38
CA PHE A 72 7.85 -5.62 -8.28
C PHE A 72 9.09 -4.71 -8.22
N VAL A 73 9.53 -4.38 -7.00
CA VAL A 73 10.63 -3.41 -6.79
C VAL A 73 11.97 -3.92 -7.32
N SER A 74 12.13 -5.22 -7.56
CA SER A 74 13.37 -5.80 -8.07
C SER A 74 13.73 -5.36 -9.50
N GLY A 75 12.75 -4.88 -10.26
CA GLY A 75 12.92 -4.36 -11.63
C GLY A 75 12.39 -2.95 -11.83
N TYR A 76 12.07 -2.23 -10.74
CA TYR A 76 11.42 -0.92 -10.79
C TYR A 76 12.46 0.21 -10.76
N ASN A 77 12.40 1.12 -11.75
CA ASN A 77 13.11 2.39 -11.69
C ASN A 77 12.16 3.44 -11.12
N TRP A 78 12.48 3.98 -9.94
CA TRP A 78 11.58 4.89 -9.23
C TRP A 78 11.32 6.19 -10.01
N GLU A 79 12.29 6.63 -10.82
CA GLU A 79 12.20 7.81 -11.67
C GLU A 79 11.04 7.72 -12.67
N ASP A 80 10.75 6.50 -13.15
CA ASP A 80 9.65 6.24 -14.09
C ASP A 80 8.28 6.60 -13.46
N GLY A 81 8.17 6.63 -12.13
CA GLY A 81 6.98 7.01 -11.36
C GLY A 81 6.94 8.48 -10.91
N THR A 82 7.92 9.31 -11.27
CA THR A 82 8.00 10.70 -10.79
C THR A 82 7.74 11.73 -11.89
N GLY A 83 7.52 12.99 -11.51
CA GLY A 83 7.27 14.08 -12.45
C GLY A 83 5.87 14.01 -13.10
N PRO A 84 5.62 14.77 -14.18
CA PRO A 84 4.31 14.88 -14.80
C PRO A 84 3.79 13.53 -15.32
N LYS A 85 2.58 13.13 -14.91
CA LYS A 85 1.99 11.79 -15.19
C LYS A 85 1.94 11.46 -16.68
N GLU A 86 1.79 12.45 -17.55
CA GLU A 86 1.74 12.31 -19.01
C GLU A 86 3.10 12.00 -19.65
N LYS A 87 4.20 12.23 -18.93
CA LYS A 87 5.58 11.93 -19.38
C LYS A 87 6.12 10.62 -18.83
N ARG A 88 5.40 10.00 -17.88
CA ARG A 88 5.83 8.75 -17.25
C ARG A 88 5.70 7.57 -18.23
N PRO A 89 6.73 6.73 -18.38
CA PRO A 89 6.71 5.66 -19.36
C PRO A 89 5.83 4.50 -18.91
N ARG A 90 5.23 3.78 -19.86
CA ARG A 90 4.66 2.45 -19.62
C ARG A 90 5.76 1.41 -19.71
N LYS A 91 5.87 0.52 -18.73
CA LYS A 91 6.91 -0.52 -18.66
C LYS A 91 6.30 -1.91 -18.57
N LEU A 92 6.95 -2.88 -19.21
CA LEU A 92 6.66 -4.28 -18.90
C LEU A 92 7.21 -4.59 -17.52
N GLU A 93 6.32 -4.96 -16.62
CA GLU A 93 6.62 -5.41 -15.28
C GLU A 93 6.71 -6.94 -15.30
N LEU A 94 7.87 -7.48 -14.93
CA LEU A 94 8.22 -8.87 -15.17
C LEU A 94 7.78 -9.83 -14.07
N ALA A 95 7.63 -9.36 -12.82
CA ALA A 95 7.22 -10.20 -11.70
C ALA A 95 5.79 -10.72 -11.87
N TRP A 96 4.90 -9.87 -12.35
CA TRP A 96 3.46 -10.12 -12.50
C TRP A 96 3.01 -10.15 -13.96
N ARG A 97 3.94 -9.98 -14.91
CA ARG A 97 3.71 -10.05 -16.36
C ARG A 97 2.62 -9.08 -16.82
N THR A 98 2.66 -7.87 -16.30
CA THR A 98 1.70 -6.80 -16.61
C THR A 98 2.40 -5.60 -17.25
N VAL A 99 1.62 -4.64 -17.71
CA VAL A 99 2.12 -3.32 -18.09
C VAL A 99 1.89 -2.37 -16.93
N GLU A 100 2.97 -1.89 -16.33
CA GLU A 100 2.95 -0.82 -15.34
C GLU A 100 2.82 0.52 -16.05
N THR A 101 1.85 1.33 -15.63
CA THR A 101 1.52 2.62 -16.24
C THR A 101 2.27 3.80 -15.60
N ASN A 102 2.80 3.58 -14.41
CA ASN A 102 3.46 4.57 -13.55
C ASN A 102 2.59 5.79 -13.21
N GLN A 103 1.27 5.67 -13.34
CA GLN A 103 0.34 6.74 -12.96
C GLN A 103 0.35 7.00 -11.45
N VAL A 104 0.71 6.00 -10.64
CA VAL A 104 1.04 6.16 -9.21
C VAL A 104 2.52 5.87 -9.05
N GLY A 105 3.26 6.82 -8.48
CA GLY A 105 4.65 6.64 -8.06
C GLY A 105 4.84 7.00 -6.59
N ILE A 106 6.08 7.30 -6.20
CA ILE A 106 6.40 7.55 -4.78
C ILE A 106 5.71 8.80 -4.22
N ASP A 107 5.67 9.89 -4.99
CA ASP A 107 5.06 11.15 -4.55
C ASP A 107 3.54 10.99 -4.39
N ASP A 108 2.90 10.28 -5.33
CA ASP A 108 1.46 9.98 -5.28
C ASP A 108 1.13 9.08 -4.08
N PHE A 109 1.92 8.03 -3.85
CA PHE A 109 1.71 7.13 -2.71
C PHE A 109 1.92 7.86 -1.37
N GLN A 110 2.84 8.83 -1.32
CA GLN A 110 3.05 9.66 -0.14
C GLN A 110 1.87 10.61 0.14
N SER A 111 1.13 11.07 -0.88
CA SER A 111 -0.13 11.79 -0.67
C SER A 111 -1.23 10.89 -0.11
N TRP A 112 -1.25 9.62 -0.51
CA TRP A 112 -2.25 8.66 -0.06
C TRP A 112 -2.04 8.15 1.38
N ALA A 113 -0.77 7.92 1.76
CA ALA A 113 -0.35 7.30 3.03
C ALA A 113 -0.52 8.24 4.25
#